data_AF-Q7MUN6-F1
#
_entry.id   AF-Q7MUN6-F1
#
_cell.length_a   1.000
_cell.length_b   1.000
_cell.length_c   1.000
_cell.angle_alpha   90.00
_cell.angle_beta   90.00
_cell.angle_gamma   90.00
#
_symmetry.space_group_name_H-M   'P 1'
#
loop_
_entity.id
_entity.type
_entity.pdbx_description
1 polymer ?
#
loop_
_entity_poly.entity_id
_entity_poly.type
_entity_poly.pdbx_seq_one_letter_code
_entity_poly.pdbx_strand_id
1 'polypeptide(L)'
;MMEILNRIIGELKEAFQYFKERTKHKYYGDRFEEWVVMHSNISKDGMPGTGEHLPFWRLLEWRGDKYVNGYRPVSSSAPDLLLECISNKSSSYVSGDIIAVECKWRSTVSFFIPKSDAEKYEKYFRTNKTRYPVKHLFYLFGFGWSRNAPEAVYVIPSTALYEYDEETFEITFPNGESMKEKQLRMEDYKVQSGVLIYAFPENGKRLSSRTGAFS
;
A
#
# COMPACT_ATOMS: atom_id res chain seq x y z
N MET A 1 -17.97 1.94 9.07
CA MET A 1 -16.56 1.48 9.03
C MET A 1 -16.13 1.08 7.62
N MET A 2 -16.94 0.28 6.89
CA MET A 2 -16.66 -0.17 5.52
C MET A 2 -16.67 0.95 4.46
N GLU A 3 -17.53 1.96 4.59
CA GLU A 3 -17.56 3.12 3.66
C GLU A 3 -16.29 3.97 3.70
N ILE A 4 -15.75 4.21 4.90
CA ILE A 4 -14.52 4.99 5.09
C ILE A 4 -13.33 4.24 4.48
N LEU A 5 -13.24 2.93 4.72
CA LEU A 5 -12.23 2.06 4.17
C LEU A 5 -12.25 2.05 2.63
N ASN A 6 -13.44 1.89 2.04
CA ASN A 6 -13.65 1.89 0.58
C ASN A 6 -13.27 3.23 -0.05
N ARG A 7 -13.53 4.35 0.66
CA ARG A 7 -13.15 5.68 0.20
C ARG A 7 -11.65 5.91 0.24
N ILE A 8 -10.99 5.54 1.33
CA ILE A 8 -9.52 5.62 1.47
C ILE A 8 -8.83 4.86 0.32
N ILE A 9 -9.36 3.69 0.04
CA ILE A 9 -8.92 2.85 -1.07
C ILE A 9 -9.10 3.54 -2.42
N GLY A 10 -10.20 4.26 -2.62
CA GLY A 10 -10.43 5.10 -3.80
C GLY A 10 -9.37 6.19 -3.95
N GLU A 11 -9.06 6.89 -2.87
CA GLU A 11 -8.06 7.96 -2.87
C GLU A 11 -6.62 7.42 -3.10
N LEU A 12 -6.32 6.23 -2.58
CA LEU A 12 -5.11 5.49 -2.93
C LEU A 12 -5.10 5.07 -4.40
N LYS A 13 -6.20 4.56 -4.96
CA LYS A 13 -6.32 4.25 -6.40
C LYS A 13 -6.03 5.45 -7.29
N GLU A 14 -6.61 6.60 -6.99
CA GLU A 14 -6.32 7.85 -7.72
C GLU A 14 -4.86 8.25 -7.60
N ALA A 15 -4.24 8.02 -6.43
CA ALA A 15 -2.82 8.24 -6.29
C ALA A 15 -2.02 7.36 -7.25
N PHE A 16 -2.30 6.07 -7.34
CA PHE A 16 -1.57 5.13 -8.22
C PHE A 16 -1.97 5.19 -9.70
N GLN A 17 -2.84 6.14 -10.12
CA GLN A 17 -3.41 6.20 -11.46
C GLN A 17 -2.49 6.83 -12.53
N TYR A 18 -1.46 7.59 -12.12
CA TYR A 18 -0.64 8.39 -13.03
C TYR A 18 0.81 7.90 -13.13
N PHE A 19 1.24 7.53 -14.34
CA PHE A 19 2.52 6.87 -14.61
C PHE A 19 3.53 7.81 -15.29
N LYS A 20 4.80 7.79 -14.84
CA LYS A 20 5.95 8.38 -15.55
C LYS A 20 7.02 7.31 -15.80
N GLU A 21 7.51 7.21 -17.03
CA GLU A 21 8.54 6.23 -17.40
C GLU A 21 9.91 6.57 -16.80
N ARG A 22 10.58 5.57 -16.20
CA ARG A 22 12.01 5.63 -15.82
C ARG A 22 12.67 4.25 -15.95
N THR A 23 13.93 4.22 -16.37
CA THR A 23 14.71 3.00 -16.64
C THR A 23 15.83 2.80 -15.61
N LYS A 24 15.73 1.77 -14.75
CA LYS A 24 16.85 1.29 -13.90
C LYS A 24 16.72 -0.23 -13.67
N HIS A 25 17.84 -0.94 -13.46
CA HIS A 25 17.86 -2.39 -13.23
C HIS A 25 18.24 -2.72 -11.77
N LYS A 26 17.32 -3.34 -11.02
CA LYS A 26 17.47 -3.84 -9.62
C LYS A 26 16.77 -5.19 -9.40
N TYR A 27 16.74 -5.77 -8.20
CA TYR A 27 15.96 -6.98 -7.88
C TYR A 27 14.44 -6.71 -7.93
N TYR A 28 13.59 -7.72 -8.21
CA TYR A 28 12.15 -7.50 -8.45
C TYR A 28 11.39 -6.94 -7.24
N GLY A 29 11.78 -7.28 -6.00
CA GLY A 29 11.24 -6.68 -4.77
C GLY A 29 11.56 -5.19 -4.67
N ASP A 30 12.84 -4.82 -4.75
CA ASP A 30 13.28 -3.42 -4.81
C ASP A 30 12.60 -2.67 -5.97
N ARG A 31 12.43 -3.32 -7.13
CA ARG A 31 11.72 -2.73 -8.27
C ARG A 31 10.26 -2.48 -7.97
N PHE A 32 9.61 -3.23 -7.09
CA PHE A 32 8.22 -3.02 -6.76
C PHE A 32 8.01 -1.79 -5.88
N GLU A 33 8.78 -1.62 -4.80
CA GLU A 33 8.75 -0.38 -4.01
C GLU A 33 9.11 0.84 -4.87
N GLU A 34 10.16 0.73 -5.67
CA GLU A 34 10.54 1.76 -6.65
C GLU A 34 9.40 2.06 -7.61
N TRP A 35 8.75 1.01 -8.12
CA TRP A 35 7.60 1.13 -9.00
C TRP A 35 6.47 1.87 -8.28
N VAL A 36 6.11 1.48 -7.06
CA VAL A 36 5.08 2.15 -6.25
C VAL A 36 5.40 3.64 -6.14
N VAL A 37 6.56 4.03 -5.61
CA VAL A 37 6.94 5.45 -5.45
C VAL A 37 6.91 6.20 -6.79
N MET A 38 7.37 5.57 -7.88
CA MET A 38 7.47 6.20 -9.20
C MET A 38 6.12 6.39 -9.90
N HIS A 39 5.15 5.53 -9.60
CA HIS A 39 3.88 5.38 -10.30
C HIS A 39 2.68 5.81 -9.44
N SER A 40 2.94 6.62 -8.41
CA SER A 40 1.95 7.21 -7.50
C SER A 40 1.91 8.73 -7.56
N ASN A 41 0.82 9.30 -7.07
CA ASN A 41 0.62 10.72 -6.83
C ASN A 41 1.27 11.16 -5.50
N ILE A 42 2.52 10.75 -5.35
CA ILE A 42 3.42 11.11 -4.26
C ILE A 42 4.30 12.26 -4.74
N SER A 43 4.38 13.34 -3.96
CA SER A 43 5.25 14.49 -4.24
C SER A 43 6.70 14.03 -4.32
N LYS A 44 7.40 14.45 -5.39
CA LYS A 44 8.76 13.98 -5.70
C LYS A 44 9.86 14.71 -4.93
N ASP A 45 9.58 15.94 -4.46
CA ASP A 45 10.58 16.83 -3.85
C ASP A 45 10.01 17.70 -2.71
N GLY A 46 8.86 17.32 -2.12
CA GLY A 46 8.15 18.14 -1.12
C GLY A 46 7.49 19.41 -1.68
N MET A 47 7.74 19.73 -2.95
CA MET A 47 7.14 20.85 -3.66
C MET A 47 5.64 20.59 -3.87
N PRO A 48 4.76 21.57 -3.59
CA PRO A 48 3.40 21.52 -4.09
C PRO A 48 3.47 21.50 -5.62
N GLY A 49 2.84 20.51 -6.24
CA GLY A 49 2.80 20.41 -7.70
C GLY A 49 2.28 21.71 -8.33
N THR A 50 2.67 22.00 -9.56
CA THR A 50 2.11 23.14 -10.31
C THR A 50 1.01 22.65 -11.27
N GLY A 51 -0.14 23.34 -11.31
CA GLY A 51 -1.24 23.05 -12.24
C GLY A 51 -2.29 22.05 -11.72
N GLU A 52 -2.95 21.31 -12.63
CA GLU A 52 -4.09 20.41 -12.37
C GLU A 52 -3.74 19.13 -11.57
N HIS A 53 -2.45 18.80 -11.43
CA HIS A 53 -1.98 17.59 -10.76
C HIS A 53 -1.25 17.90 -9.45
N LEU A 54 -2.02 18.39 -8.47
CA LEU A 54 -1.51 18.55 -7.11
C LEU A 54 -1.27 17.17 -6.47
N PRO A 55 -0.09 16.93 -5.87
CA PRO A 55 0.21 15.69 -5.19
C PRO A 55 -0.73 15.49 -4.01
N PHE A 56 -1.19 14.25 -3.83
CA PHE A 56 -2.06 13.92 -2.71
C PHE A 56 -1.24 13.62 -1.45
N TRP A 57 -0.13 12.90 -1.64
CA TRP A 57 0.75 12.43 -0.58
C TRP A 57 2.14 13.07 -0.70
N ARG A 58 2.78 13.36 0.43
CA ARG A 58 4.22 13.64 0.54
C ARG A 58 4.91 12.41 1.10
N LEU A 59 6.00 11.98 0.47
CA LEU A 59 6.86 10.92 0.99
C LEU A 59 7.68 11.46 2.16
N LEU A 60 7.44 10.95 3.37
CA LEU A 60 8.21 11.30 4.57
C LEU A 60 9.44 10.41 4.72
N GLU A 61 9.24 9.10 4.61
CA GLU A 61 10.32 8.12 4.69
C GLU A 61 10.11 7.02 3.66
N TRP A 62 11.21 6.58 3.05
CA TRP A 62 11.29 5.35 2.27
C TRP A 62 12.42 4.51 2.82
N ARG A 63 12.02 3.41 3.43
CA ARG A 63 12.85 2.45 4.12
C ARG A 63 12.86 1.19 3.27
N GLY A 64 14.01 0.54 3.23
CA GLY A 64 14.14 -0.77 2.63
C GLY A 64 14.80 -1.71 3.61
N ASP A 65 14.65 -3.00 3.34
CA ASP A 65 15.30 -4.06 4.12
C ASP A 65 16.81 -4.06 3.87
N LYS A 66 17.54 -3.29 4.68
CA LYS A 66 19.01 -3.26 4.69
C LYS A 66 19.51 -4.26 5.73
N TYR A 67 20.20 -5.31 5.27
CA TYR A 67 20.82 -6.31 6.15
C TYR A 67 22.25 -6.61 5.70
N VAL A 68 23.19 -6.60 6.64
CA VAL A 68 24.58 -6.99 6.41
C VAL A 68 25.09 -7.77 7.62
N ASN A 69 25.47 -9.04 7.44
CA ASN A 69 26.12 -9.86 8.48
C ASN A 69 25.43 -9.88 9.85
N GLY A 70 24.10 -9.95 9.91
CA GLY A 70 23.35 -9.93 11.18
C GLY A 70 22.90 -8.54 11.62
N TYR A 71 23.50 -7.49 11.07
CA TYR A 71 23.16 -6.11 11.39
C TYR A 71 21.99 -5.64 10.52
N ARG A 72 20.95 -5.15 11.18
CA ARG A 72 19.83 -4.43 10.56
C ARG A 72 19.60 -3.10 11.29
N PRO A 73 19.30 -2.01 10.58
CA PRO A 73 18.92 -0.76 11.22
C PRO A 73 17.56 -0.91 11.90
N VAL A 74 17.30 -0.10 12.93
CA VAL A 74 15.99 -0.04 13.60
C VAL A 74 14.86 0.25 12.60
N SER A 75 15.15 1.03 11.55
CA SER A 75 14.22 1.36 10.47
C SER A 75 13.68 0.14 9.72
N SER A 76 14.35 -1.01 9.72
CA SER A 76 13.82 -2.28 9.15
C SER A 76 12.66 -2.88 9.95
N SER A 77 12.34 -2.29 11.10
CA SER A 77 11.17 -2.66 11.90
C SER A 77 9.93 -1.84 11.52
N ALA A 78 10.09 -0.84 10.64
CA ALA A 78 9.02 0.01 10.17
C ALA A 78 8.58 -0.41 8.76
N PRO A 79 7.36 -0.04 8.34
CA PRO A 79 6.92 -0.26 6.97
C PRO A 79 7.74 0.52 5.96
N ASP A 80 7.73 0.05 4.71
CA ASP A 80 8.55 0.58 3.62
C ASP A 80 8.35 2.08 3.39
N LEU A 81 7.11 2.57 3.36
CA LEU A 81 6.80 3.98 3.12
C LEU A 81 6.01 4.60 4.27
N LEU A 82 6.35 5.85 4.60
CA LEU A 82 5.48 6.77 5.34
C LEU A 82 5.06 7.92 4.45
N LEU A 83 3.75 8.17 4.40
CA LEU A 83 3.15 9.17 3.54
C LEU A 83 2.33 10.15 4.39
N GLU A 84 2.57 11.45 4.20
CA GLU A 84 1.79 12.54 4.79
C GLU A 84 0.76 13.04 3.78
N CYS A 85 -0.49 13.18 4.18
CA CYS A 85 -1.51 13.83 3.36
C CYS A 85 -1.17 15.32 3.26
N ILE A 86 -1.05 15.83 2.04
CA ILE A 86 -0.86 17.27 1.76
C ILE A 86 -2.00 17.85 0.92
N SER A 87 -3.02 17.03 0.66
CA SER A 87 -4.23 17.41 -0.06
C SER A 87 -5.32 17.83 0.92
N ASN A 88 -6.11 18.81 0.52
CA ASN A 88 -7.35 19.21 1.18
C ASN A 88 -8.60 18.66 0.45
N LYS A 89 -8.41 17.80 -0.55
CA LYS A 89 -9.50 17.26 -1.38
C LYS A 89 -10.19 16.03 -0.77
N SER A 90 -9.55 15.41 0.22
CA SER A 90 -10.11 14.26 0.94
C SER A 90 -10.98 14.71 2.09
N SER A 91 -12.06 13.99 2.35
CA SER A 91 -12.80 14.12 3.62
C SER A 91 -12.44 13.02 4.63
N SER A 92 -11.60 12.05 4.23
CA SER A 92 -11.11 10.97 5.08
C SER A 92 -9.75 11.32 5.69
N TYR A 93 -8.97 12.15 5.01
CA TYR A 93 -7.68 12.63 5.44
C TYR A 93 -7.60 14.13 5.40
N VAL A 94 -7.09 14.70 6.47
CA VAL A 94 -6.73 16.13 6.52
C VAL A 94 -5.24 16.29 6.30
N SER A 95 -4.83 17.48 5.87
CA SER A 95 -3.40 17.79 5.73
C SER A 95 -2.67 17.49 7.04
N GLY A 96 -1.55 16.76 6.96
CA GLY A 96 -0.77 16.30 8.11
C GLY A 96 -1.10 14.88 8.59
N ASP A 97 -2.21 14.27 8.14
CA ASP A 97 -2.48 12.86 8.45
C ASP A 97 -1.40 11.96 7.85
N ILE A 98 -0.92 10.99 8.63
CA ILE A 98 0.13 10.06 8.19
C ILE A 98 -0.44 8.67 7.99
N ILE A 99 -0.11 8.03 6.87
CA ILE A 99 -0.34 6.61 6.63
C ILE A 99 0.98 5.87 6.46
N ALA A 100 0.97 4.57 6.72
CA ALA A 100 2.07 3.67 6.46
C ALA A 100 1.70 2.69 5.35
N VAL A 101 2.69 2.36 4.52
CA VAL A 101 2.53 1.43 3.39
C VAL A 101 3.66 0.40 3.42
N GLU A 102 3.29 -0.87 3.46
CA GLU A 102 4.16 -2.03 3.30
C GLU A 102 4.01 -2.60 1.89
N CYS A 103 5.10 -2.75 1.16
CA CYS A 103 5.13 -3.28 -0.20
C CYS A 103 5.56 -4.75 -0.20
N LYS A 104 4.72 -5.65 -0.73
CA LYS A 104 5.03 -7.07 -0.86
C LYS A 104 4.92 -7.51 -2.31
N TRP A 105 6.05 -7.69 -2.98
CA TRP A 105 6.08 -8.34 -4.29
C TRP A 105 6.12 -9.86 -4.18
N ARG A 106 5.39 -10.55 -5.06
CA ARG A 106 5.42 -12.01 -5.21
C ARG A 106 5.28 -12.44 -6.67
N SER A 107 5.91 -13.55 -7.03
CA SER A 107 5.75 -14.17 -8.35
C SER A 107 4.36 -14.81 -8.54
N THR A 108 3.68 -15.20 -7.46
CA THR A 108 2.35 -15.80 -7.47
C THR A 108 1.40 -15.08 -6.51
N VAL A 109 0.10 -15.17 -6.77
CA VAL A 109 -0.93 -14.53 -5.95
C VAL A 109 -0.97 -15.20 -4.57
N SER A 110 -0.51 -14.47 -3.56
CA SER A 110 -0.49 -14.90 -2.17
C SER A 110 -0.52 -13.69 -1.24
N PHE A 111 -1.59 -13.56 -0.47
CA PHE A 111 -1.77 -12.47 0.50
C PHE A 111 -1.26 -12.84 1.90
N PHE A 112 -0.41 -13.88 2.00
CA PHE A 112 0.12 -14.33 3.29
C PHE A 112 1.03 -13.27 3.91
N ILE A 113 0.82 -12.95 5.18
CA ILE A 113 1.70 -12.09 5.97
C ILE A 113 2.09 -12.89 7.22
N PRO A 114 3.38 -13.02 7.54
CA PRO A 114 3.81 -13.65 8.80
C PRO A 114 3.24 -12.89 10.00
N LYS A 115 2.78 -13.62 11.04
CA LYS A 115 2.33 -12.99 12.29
C LYS A 115 3.40 -12.08 12.90
N SER A 116 4.67 -12.51 12.85
CA SER A 116 5.81 -11.73 13.32
C SER A 116 5.97 -10.39 12.61
N ASP A 117 5.62 -10.31 11.31
CA ASP A 117 5.70 -9.05 10.55
C ASP A 117 4.58 -8.09 10.97
N ALA A 118 3.36 -8.61 11.13
CA ALA A 118 2.23 -7.82 11.63
C ALA A 118 2.52 -7.28 13.05
N GLU A 119 2.96 -8.14 13.97
CA GLU A 119 3.37 -7.75 15.33
C GLU A 119 4.48 -6.71 15.32
N LYS A 120 5.47 -6.86 14.44
CA LYS A 120 6.59 -5.92 14.27
C LYS A 120 6.08 -4.51 13.92
N TYR A 121 5.14 -4.40 12.98
CA TYR A 121 4.60 -3.10 12.55
C TYR A 121 3.67 -2.46 13.58
N GLU A 122 2.76 -3.23 14.19
CA GLU A 122 1.89 -2.69 15.24
C GLU A 122 2.70 -2.23 16.46
N LYS A 123 3.73 -3.00 16.84
CA LYS A 123 4.69 -2.58 17.86
C LYS A 123 5.41 -1.29 17.46
N TYR A 124 5.87 -1.18 16.21
CA TYR A 124 6.54 0.02 15.72
C TYR A 124 5.63 1.25 15.83
N PHE A 125 4.37 1.15 15.42
CA PHE A 125 3.43 2.28 15.54
C PHE A 125 3.20 2.65 16.98
N ARG A 126 2.96 1.67 17.86
CA ARG A 126 2.79 1.91 19.29
C ARG A 126 3.99 2.61 19.93
N THR A 127 5.21 2.21 19.60
CA THR A 127 6.42 2.83 20.17
C THR A 127 6.76 4.20 19.59
N ASN A 128 6.21 4.53 18.40
CA ASN A 128 6.50 5.79 17.70
C ASN A 128 5.29 6.72 17.58
N LYS A 129 4.18 6.47 18.32
CA LYS A 129 2.92 7.24 18.27
C LYS A 129 3.13 8.77 18.36
N THR A 130 4.16 9.23 19.08
CA THR A 130 4.46 10.66 19.25
C THR A 130 5.21 11.29 18.09
N ARG A 131 6.02 10.51 17.35
CA ARG A 131 6.81 11.02 16.22
C ARG A 131 6.04 10.91 14.90
N TYR A 132 5.33 9.80 14.71
CA TYR A 132 4.49 9.55 13.53
C TYR A 132 3.17 8.92 13.98
N PRO A 133 2.10 9.71 14.17
CA PRO A 133 0.77 9.18 14.47
C PRO A 133 0.17 8.54 13.20
N VAL A 134 0.61 7.32 12.88
CA VAL A 134 0.11 6.57 11.73
C VAL A 134 -1.37 6.26 11.96
N LYS A 135 -2.22 6.76 11.06
CA LYS A 135 -3.67 6.58 11.10
C LYS A 135 -4.10 5.21 10.58
N HIS A 136 -3.46 4.74 9.50
CA HIS A 136 -3.74 3.45 8.88
C HIS A 136 -2.49 2.82 8.28
N LEU A 137 -2.39 1.48 8.32
CA LEU A 137 -1.41 0.68 7.61
C LEU A 137 -2.06 0.00 6.40
N PHE A 138 -1.43 0.13 5.24
CA PHE A 138 -1.81 -0.56 4.01
C PHE A 138 -0.71 -1.53 3.57
N TYR A 139 -1.12 -2.67 3.05
CA TYR A 139 -0.27 -3.60 2.31
C TYR A 139 -0.54 -3.45 0.82
N LEU A 140 0.51 -3.10 0.08
CA LEU A 140 0.53 -3.11 -1.37
C LEU A 140 1.09 -4.45 -1.84
N PHE A 141 0.26 -5.30 -2.44
CA PHE A 141 0.73 -6.54 -3.04
C PHE A 141 0.91 -6.38 -4.54
N GLY A 142 2.14 -6.58 -5.01
CA GLY A 142 2.48 -6.68 -6.43
C GLY A 142 2.62 -8.14 -6.84
N PHE A 143 1.92 -8.55 -7.89
CA PHE A 143 1.98 -9.92 -8.41
C PHE A 143 2.48 -9.96 -9.85
N GLY A 144 3.28 -10.98 -10.15
CA GLY A 144 3.89 -11.15 -11.47
C GLY A 144 4.88 -10.02 -11.79
N TRP A 145 5.49 -10.09 -12.97
CA TRP A 145 6.33 -9.00 -13.46
C TRP A 145 6.48 -9.09 -14.97
N SER A 146 5.93 -8.12 -15.70
CA SER A 146 6.05 -8.03 -17.15
C SER A 146 6.23 -6.58 -17.59
N ARG A 147 7.02 -6.38 -18.66
CA ARG A 147 7.25 -5.05 -19.27
C ARG A 147 7.63 -3.95 -18.25
N ASN A 148 8.48 -4.30 -17.29
CA ASN A 148 8.95 -3.41 -16.20
C ASN A 148 7.86 -2.94 -15.22
N ALA A 149 6.77 -3.69 -15.04
CA ALA A 149 5.72 -3.43 -14.07
C ALA A 149 5.20 -4.73 -13.45
N PRO A 150 4.59 -4.69 -12.24
CA PRO A 150 3.81 -5.81 -11.74
C PRO A 150 2.61 -6.06 -12.66
N GLU A 151 2.22 -7.32 -12.84
CA GLU A 151 1.06 -7.68 -13.66
C GLU A 151 -0.25 -7.32 -12.96
N ALA A 152 -0.27 -7.41 -11.63
CA ALA A 152 -1.38 -6.95 -10.81
C ALA A 152 -0.91 -6.25 -9.54
N VAL A 153 -1.69 -5.26 -9.08
CA VAL A 153 -1.46 -4.56 -7.80
C VAL A 153 -2.75 -4.48 -6.98
N TYR A 154 -2.63 -4.86 -5.71
CA TYR A 154 -3.70 -4.83 -4.72
C TYR A 154 -3.32 -3.92 -3.56
N VAL A 155 -4.27 -3.12 -3.08
CA VAL A 155 -4.10 -2.26 -1.90
C VAL A 155 -5.05 -2.74 -0.82
N ILE A 156 -4.49 -3.37 0.21
CA ILE A 156 -5.26 -4.03 1.24
C ILE A 156 -4.97 -3.35 2.58
N PRO A 157 -5.96 -2.77 3.27
CA PRO A 157 -5.76 -2.28 4.63
C PRO A 157 -5.39 -3.44 5.56
N SER A 158 -4.54 -3.19 6.57
CA SER A 158 -4.15 -4.21 7.54
C SER A 158 -5.36 -4.88 8.21
N THR A 159 -6.41 -4.12 8.49
CA THR A 159 -7.67 -4.57 9.09
C THR A 159 -8.45 -5.57 8.24
N ALA A 160 -8.17 -5.67 6.94
CA ALA A 160 -8.72 -6.73 6.08
C ALA A 160 -7.88 -8.01 6.14
N LEU A 161 -6.68 -7.98 6.72
CA LEU A 161 -5.77 -9.13 6.81
C LEU A 161 -5.76 -9.75 8.20
N TYR A 162 -5.81 -8.93 9.24
CA TYR A 162 -5.79 -9.34 10.64
C TYR A 162 -6.47 -8.30 11.54
N GLU A 163 -6.86 -8.74 12.73
CA GLU A 163 -7.28 -7.88 13.83
C GLU A 163 -6.11 -7.66 14.79
N TYR A 164 -6.04 -6.46 15.35
CA TYR A 164 -5.06 -6.07 16.38
C TYR A 164 -5.81 -5.53 17.59
N ASP A 165 -5.55 -6.14 18.74
CA ASP A 165 -6.10 -5.72 20.02
C ASP A 165 -5.15 -4.70 20.67
N GLU A 166 -5.60 -3.46 20.84
CA GLU A 166 -4.79 -2.38 21.44
C GLU A 166 -4.58 -2.53 22.95
N GLU A 167 -5.36 -3.37 23.64
CA GLU A 167 -5.23 -3.63 25.08
C GLU A 167 -4.26 -4.78 25.36
N THR A 168 -4.41 -5.89 24.63
CA THR A 168 -3.59 -7.10 24.82
C THR A 168 -2.34 -7.11 23.92
N PHE A 169 -2.31 -6.27 22.89
CA PHE A 169 -1.30 -6.22 21.84
C PHE A 169 -1.20 -7.50 21.00
N GLU A 170 -2.27 -8.29 20.96
CA GLU A 170 -2.32 -9.53 20.21
C GLU A 170 -2.79 -9.32 18.77
N ILE A 171 -2.20 -10.10 17.85
CA ILE A 171 -2.63 -10.21 16.45
C ILE A 171 -3.43 -11.49 16.29
N THR A 172 -4.64 -11.34 15.76
CA THR A 172 -5.53 -12.45 15.41
C THR A 172 -5.79 -12.42 13.90
N PHE A 173 -5.35 -13.46 13.22
CA PHE A 173 -5.77 -13.70 11.84
C PHE A 173 -7.12 -14.42 11.85
N PRO A 174 -7.92 -14.32 10.78
CA PRO A 174 -9.08 -15.20 10.60
C PRO A 174 -8.65 -16.66 10.77
N ASN A 175 -9.02 -17.28 11.90
CA ASN A 175 -8.51 -18.58 12.32
C ASN A 175 -8.93 -19.68 11.34
N GLY A 176 -8.04 -20.65 11.10
CA GLY A 176 -8.33 -21.85 10.30
C GLY A 176 -8.45 -21.63 8.79
N GLU A 177 -8.25 -20.39 8.31
CA GLU A 177 -8.35 -20.07 6.90
C GLU A 177 -7.19 -20.70 6.10
N SER A 178 -7.51 -21.64 5.22
CA SER A 178 -6.59 -22.15 4.22
C SER A 178 -6.14 -21.04 3.27
N MET A 179 -4.99 -21.22 2.59
CA MET A 179 -4.54 -20.26 1.58
C MET A 179 -5.58 -19.98 0.49
N LYS A 180 -6.42 -20.98 0.17
CA LYS A 180 -7.50 -20.87 -0.81
C LYS A 180 -8.63 -20.00 -0.30
N GLU A 181 -9.07 -20.20 0.95
CA GLU A 181 -10.12 -19.37 1.57
C GLU A 181 -9.65 -17.93 1.71
N LYS A 182 -8.38 -17.71 2.09
CA LYS A 182 -7.79 -16.37 2.13
C LYS A 182 -7.78 -15.71 0.77
N GLN A 183 -7.41 -16.43 -0.27
CA GLN A 183 -7.45 -15.90 -1.62
C GLN A 183 -8.89 -15.57 -2.05
N LEU A 184 -9.85 -16.45 -1.77
CA LEU A 184 -11.26 -16.21 -2.05
C LEU A 184 -11.77 -14.96 -1.32
N ARG A 185 -11.47 -14.81 -0.03
CA ARG A 185 -11.86 -13.62 0.73
C ARG A 185 -11.22 -12.35 0.20
N MET A 186 -9.97 -12.41 -0.30
CA MET A 186 -9.32 -11.27 -0.95
C MET A 186 -9.90 -10.96 -2.34
N GLU A 187 -10.32 -11.98 -3.10
CA GLU A 187 -11.05 -11.79 -4.36
C GLU A 187 -12.46 -11.24 -4.12
N ASP A 188 -13.18 -11.74 -3.11
CA ASP A 188 -14.48 -11.20 -2.68
C ASP A 188 -14.33 -9.76 -2.21
N TYR A 189 -13.30 -9.50 -1.40
CA TYR A 189 -12.94 -8.15 -0.98
C TYR A 189 -12.70 -7.27 -2.21
N LYS A 190 -11.90 -7.72 -3.18
CA LYS A 190 -11.66 -7.02 -4.45
C LYS A 190 -12.96 -6.77 -5.22
N VAL A 191 -13.89 -7.72 -5.28
CA VAL A 191 -15.18 -7.53 -5.97
C VAL A 191 -16.02 -6.47 -5.25
N GLN A 192 -16.13 -6.58 -3.92
CA GLN A 192 -16.93 -5.67 -3.10
C GLN A 192 -16.35 -4.25 -3.05
N SER A 193 -15.03 -4.13 -2.99
CA SER A 193 -14.30 -2.85 -2.88
C SER A 193 -13.86 -2.30 -4.26
N GLY A 194 -14.01 -3.09 -5.32
CA GLY A 194 -13.46 -2.82 -6.65
C GLY A 194 -11.92 -2.72 -6.66
N VAL A 195 -11.21 -3.35 -5.71
CA VAL A 195 -9.76 -3.14 -5.46
C VAL A 195 -8.89 -4.04 -6.29
N LEU A 196 -8.88 -3.74 -7.58
CA LEU A 196 -7.73 -4.00 -8.43
C LEU A 196 -7.24 -2.64 -8.90
N ILE A 197 -6.05 -2.25 -8.47
CA ILE A 197 -5.49 -0.94 -8.87
C ILE A 197 -4.82 -1.05 -10.24
N TYR A 198 -4.35 -2.25 -10.59
CA TYR A 198 -3.71 -2.51 -11.87
C TYR A 198 -3.93 -3.96 -12.29
N ALA A 199 -4.40 -4.17 -13.53
CA ALA A 199 -4.20 -5.41 -14.28
C ALA A 199 -3.49 -5.03 -15.58
N PHE A 200 -2.42 -5.73 -15.93
CA PHE A 200 -1.81 -5.58 -17.24
C PHE A 200 -2.84 -6.05 -18.29
N PRO A 201 -3.35 -5.17 -19.17
CA PRO A 201 -4.31 -5.57 -20.19
C PRO A 201 -3.59 -6.45 -21.22
N GLU A 202 -4.21 -7.56 -21.64
CA GLU A 202 -3.65 -8.52 -22.60
C GLU A 202 -3.10 -7.87 -23.89
N ASN A 203 -3.58 -6.66 -24.23
CA ASN A 203 -3.21 -5.91 -25.42
C ASN A 203 -2.50 -4.55 -25.16
N GLY A 204 -2.02 -4.28 -23.95
CA GLY A 204 -1.27 -3.04 -23.65
C GLY A 204 -2.09 -1.73 -23.71
N LYS A 205 -3.43 -1.80 -23.84
CA LYS A 205 -4.32 -0.65 -23.69
C LYS A 205 -4.79 -0.51 -22.25
N ARG A 206 -4.39 0.58 -21.59
CA ARG A 206 -4.81 1.00 -20.24
C ARG A 206 -6.26 0.57 -19.94
N LEU A 207 -6.46 -0.14 -18.83
CA LEU A 207 -7.79 -0.30 -18.24
C LEU A 207 -8.27 1.10 -17.81
N SER A 208 -9.07 1.74 -18.66
CA SER A 208 -9.93 2.84 -18.24
C SER A 208 -10.98 2.23 -17.32
N SER A 209 -11.03 2.65 -16.06
CA SER A 209 -12.24 2.45 -15.26
C SER A 209 -13.37 3.19 -15.97
N ARG A 210 -14.27 2.45 -16.63
CA ARG A 210 -15.64 2.94 -16.79
C ARG A 210 -16.26 2.90 -15.41
N THR A 211 -16.17 3.99 -14.68
CA THR A 211 -17.12 4.28 -13.61
C THR A 211 -18.43 4.64 -14.29
N GLY A 212 -19.33 3.65 -14.37
CA GLY A 212 -20.75 3.96 -14.46
C GLY A 212 -21.08 4.84 -13.26
N ALA A 213 -21.63 6.01 -13.55
CA ALA A 213 -22.13 6.94 -12.57
C ALA A 213 -23.04 6.21 -11.58
N PHE A 214 -22.78 6.37 -10.30
CA PHE A 214 -23.81 6.21 -9.29
C PHE A 214 -24.20 7.61 -8.86
N SER A 215 -25.40 7.99 -9.32
CA SER A 215 -26.25 9.05 -8.77
C SER A 215 -26.52 8.84 -7.28
#